data_AF-A0A918ITJ0-F1
#
_entry.id   AF-A0A918ITJ0-F1
#
_cell.length_a   1.000
_cell.length_b   1.000
_cell.length_c   1.000
_cell.angle_alpha   90.00
_cell.angle_beta   90.00
_cell.angle_gamma   90.00
#
_symmetry.space_group_name_H-M   'P 1'
#
loop_
_entity.id
_entity.type
_entity.pdbx_description
1 polymer ?
#
loop_
_entity_poly.entity_id
_entity_poly.type
_entity_poly.pdbx_seq_one_letter_code
_entity_poly.pdbx_strand_id
1 'polypeptide(L)'
;MGHAVTVGESSNEWQAWLNSLDAGGRAAAESLRARFEALGAVDGGDWAKSEICEDLPHLARFMLLRSLWRGPIGSWSGPDAFDQLPAAQRLLAAGANEEDLVRLAQVIAFEAVCATLDELDSGSDVNVSGIDVGWLVMESAEDGSPTGRALSGLHEDLLSMDPSGRDGADFWH
;
A
#
# COMPACT_ATOMS: atom_id res chain seq x y z
N MET A 1 19.02 -4.79 13.38
CA MET A 1 18.74 -5.03 14.82
C MET A 1 17.35 -4.50 15.09
N GLY A 2 16.33 -5.34 14.95
CA GLY A 2 14.95 -4.95 15.24
C GLY A 2 14.71 -5.05 16.74
N HIS A 3 14.41 -3.91 17.37
CA HIS A 3 13.82 -3.94 18.70
C HIS A 3 12.41 -4.52 18.55
N ALA A 4 12.22 -5.75 19.01
CA ALA A 4 10.89 -6.27 19.28
C ALA A 4 10.32 -5.42 20.43
N VAL A 5 9.63 -4.33 20.08
CA VAL A 5 8.82 -3.58 21.02
C VAL A 5 7.75 -4.54 21.52
N THR A 6 7.72 -4.77 22.82
CA THR A 6 6.74 -5.68 23.40
C THR A 6 5.35 -5.05 23.27
N VAL A 7 4.32 -5.85 22.98
CA VAL A 7 2.91 -5.37 22.81
C VAL A 7 2.42 -4.52 24.00
N GLY A 8 3.02 -4.68 25.17
CA GLY A 8 2.74 -3.85 26.36
C GLY A 8 3.34 -2.45 26.31
N GLU A 9 4.49 -2.25 25.66
CA GLU A 9 5.13 -0.93 25.50
C GLU A 9 4.41 -0.08 24.45
N SER A 10 4.06 -0.66 23.30
CA SER A 10 3.31 0.06 22.25
C SER A 10 1.91 0.46 22.72
N SER A 11 1.22 -0.40 23.49
CA SER A 11 -0.07 -0.07 24.10
C SER A 11 0.04 1.07 25.13
N ASN A 12 1.14 1.17 25.88
CA ASN A 12 1.35 2.23 26.86
C ASN A 12 1.68 3.57 26.18
N GLU A 13 2.49 3.56 25.13
CA GLU A 13 2.82 4.75 24.34
C GLU A 13 1.59 5.32 23.60
N TRP A 14 0.75 4.44 23.04
CA TRP A 14 -0.53 4.83 22.43
C TRP A 14 -1.44 5.53 23.43
N GLN A 15 -1.63 4.97 24.63
CA GLN A 15 -2.47 5.57 25.65
C GLN A 15 -1.91 6.89 26.18
N ALA A 16 -0.59 6.99 26.35
CA ALA A 16 0.06 8.24 26.74
C ALA A 16 -0.17 9.34 25.69
N TRP A 17 -0.08 9.01 24.40
CA TRP A 17 -0.37 9.94 23.32
C TRP A 17 -1.85 10.29 23.21
N LEU A 18 -2.78 9.34 23.32
CA LEU A 18 -4.23 9.65 23.35
C LEU A 18 -4.62 10.60 24.49
N ASN A 19 -3.90 10.53 25.62
CA ASN A 19 -4.12 11.40 26.77
C ASN A 19 -3.63 12.84 26.54
N SER A 20 -2.75 13.10 25.56
CA SER A 20 -2.33 14.46 25.20
C SER A 20 -3.29 15.16 24.24
N LEU A 21 -4.17 14.41 23.57
CA LEU A 21 -5.18 14.94 22.66
C LEU A 21 -6.42 15.44 23.40
N ASP A 22 -7.13 16.38 22.79
CA ASP A 22 -8.48 16.74 23.22
C ASP A 22 -9.50 15.62 22.92
N ALA A 23 -10.75 15.80 23.35
CA ALA A 23 -11.78 14.77 23.17
C ALA A 23 -12.07 14.46 21.69
N GLY A 24 -11.97 15.45 20.80
CA GLY A 24 -12.18 15.28 19.36
C GLY A 24 -11.04 14.51 18.71
N GLY A 25 -9.80 14.91 18.99
CA GLY A 25 -8.59 14.25 18.51
C GLY A 25 -8.49 12.80 19.00
N ARG A 26 -8.87 12.52 20.25
CA ARG A 26 -8.91 11.15 20.77
C ARG A 26 -9.91 10.29 20.00
N ALA A 27 -11.12 10.78 19.77
CA ALA A 27 -12.14 10.03 19.02
C ALA A 27 -11.71 9.79 17.56
N ALA A 28 -11.09 10.78 16.93
CA ALA A 28 -10.54 10.65 15.57
C ALA A 28 -9.42 9.60 15.52
N ALA A 29 -8.50 9.61 16.48
CA ALA A 29 -7.39 8.66 16.57
C ALA A 29 -7.87 7.21 16.74
N GLU A 30 -8.82 6.98 17.65
CA GLU A 30 -9.42 5.66 17.86
C GLU A 30 -10.17 5.17 16.62
N SER A 31 -10.89 6.06 15.94
CA SER A 31 -11.59 5.74 14.70
C SER A 31 -10.62 5.37 13.57
N LEU A 32 -9.55 6.15 13.37
CA LEU A 32 -8.53 5.87 12.37
C LEU A 32 -7.84 4.54 12.64
N ARG A 33 -7.42 4.30 13.89
CA ARG A 33 -6.80 3.04 14.29
C ARG A 33 -7.69 1.84 13.94
N ALA A 34 -8.97 1.89 14.29
CA ALA A 34 -9.91 0.83 13.98
C ALA A 34 -10.07 0.60 12.47
N ARG A 35 -10.02 1.66 11.65
CA ARG A 35 -10.10 1.55 10.18
C ARG A 35 -8.84 0.91 9.60
N PHE A 36 -7.64 1.28 10.07
CA PHE A 36 -6.39 0.63 9.65
C PHE A 36 -6.38 -0.85 10.04
N GLU A 37 -6.75 -1.18 11.29
CA GLU A 37 -6.86 -2.57 11.76
C GLU A 37 -7.89 -3.38 10.95
N ALA A 38 -9.05 -2.79 10.61
CA ALA A 38 -10.06 -3.42 9.77
C ALA A 38 -9.56 -3.69 8.34
N LEU A 39 -8.63 -2.86 7.84
CA LEU A 39 -7.94 -3.11 6.57
C LEU A 39 -6.81 -4.13 6.72
N GLY A 40 -6.39 -4.48 7.94
CA GLY A 40 -5.39 -5.50 8.24
C GLY A 40 -4.00 -4.95 8.56
N ALA A 41 -3.87 -3.66 8.88
CA ALA A 41 -2.62 -3.11 9.37
C ALA A 41 -2.28 -3.72 10.75
N VAL A 42 -1.05 -4.21 10.92
CA VAL A 42 -0.58 -4.75 12.21
C VAL A 42 -0.39 -3.63 13.24
N ASP A 43 0.10 -2.48 12.79
CA ASP A 43 0.42 -1.32 13.64
C ASP A 43 -0.56 -0.16 13.41
N GLY A 44 -1.87 -0.44 13.42
CA GLY A 44 -2.90 0.56 13.12
C GLY A 44 -2.87 1.80 14.01
N GLY A 45 -2.32 1.69 15.23
CA GLY A 45 -2.09 2.83 16.12
C GLY A 45 -1.01 3.79 15.60
N ASP A 46 0.10 3.26 15.08
CA ASP A 46 1.18 4.09 14.53
C ASP A 46 0.72 4.80 13.25
N TRP A 47 -0.01 4.10 12.38
CA TRP A 47 -0.64 4.70 11.19
C TRP A 47 -1.61 5.84 11.55
N ALA A 48 -2.50 5.61 12.53
CA ALA A 48 -3.45 6.63 12.97
C ALA A 48 -2.75 7.84 13.59
N LYS A 49 -1.67 7.60 14.35
CA LYS A 49 -0.85 8.65 14.95
C LYS A 49 -0.13 9.48 13.90
N SER A 50 0.49 8.85 12.90
CA SER A 50 1.13 9.56 11.80
C SER A 50 0.14 10.42 11.03
N GLU A 51 -1.08 9.93 10.77
CA GLU A 51 -2.08 10.71 10.02
C GLU A 51 -2.48 11.97 10.78
N ILE A 52 -2.70 11.86 12.09
CA ILE A 52 -3.07 13.01 12.93
C ILE A 52 -1.90 13.98 13.10
N CYS A 53 -0.67 13.49 13.25
CA CYS A 53 0.50 14.33 13.50
C CYS A 53 1.01 15.03 12.23
N GLU A 54 0.90 14.39 11.07
CA GLU A 54 1.43 14.88 9.81
C GLU A 54 0.37 15.56 8.93
N ASP A 55 -0.91 15.37 9.26
CA ASP A 55 -2.06 15.83 8.46
C ASP A 55 -2.07 15.26 7.03
N LEU A 56 -1.49 14.07 6.84
CA LEU A 56 -1.41 13.37 5.55
C LEU A 56 -2.46 12.27 5.43
N PRO A 57 -3.02 12.02 4.23
CA PRO A 57 -4.13 11.08 4.03
C PRO A 57 -3.65 9.62 4.02
N HIS A 58 -3.00 9.18 5.09
CA HIS A 58 -2.38 7.85 5.20
C HIS A 58 -3.38 6.73 5.06
N LEU A 59 -4.62 6.90 5.52
CA LEU A 59 -5.63 5.87 5.35
C LEU A 59 -6.02 5.67 3.88
N ALA A 60 -6.18 6.76 3.13
CA ALA A 60 -6.43 6.70 1.69
C ALA A 60 -5.23 6.07 0.96
N ARG A 61 -4.00 6.46 1.33
CA ARG A 61 -2.76 5.87 0.82
C ARG A 61 -2.70 4.37 1.07
N PHE A 62 -2.92 3.94 2.31
CA PHE A 62 -2.93 2.53 2.71
C PHE A 62 -3.99 1.72 1.94
N MET A 63 -5.20 2.26 1.79
CA MET A 63 -6.26 1.62 1.02
C MET A 63 -5.87 1.40 -0.45
N LEU A 64 -5.28 2.41 -1.09
CA LEU A 64 -4.81 2.32 -2.47
C LEU A 64 -3.70 1.26 -2.62
N LEU A 65 -2.62 1.39 -1.84
CA LEU A 65 -1.46 0.50 -1.94
C LEU A 65 -1.83 -0.95 -1.65
N ARG A 66 -2.67 -1.19 -0.64
CA ARG A 66 -3.18 -2.53 -0.34
C ARG A 66 -4.02 -3.10 -1.47
N SER A 67 -4.83 -2.27 -2.14
CA SER A 67 -5.63 -2.71 -3.28
C SER A 67 -4.73 -3.07 -4.47
N LEU A 68 -3.70 -2.28 -4.73
CA LEU A 68 -2.70 -2.56 -5.77
C LEU A 68 -1.90 -3.83 -5.47
N TRP A 69 -1.54 -4.07 -4.21
CA TRP A 69 -0.91 -5.32 -3.83
C TRP A 69 -1.83 -6.52 -4.06
N ARG A 70 -3.07 -6.46 -3.57
CA ARG A 70 -3.98 -7.63 -3.65
C ARG A 70 -4.52 -7.90 -5.04
N GLY A 71 -4.75 -6.84 -5.82
CA GLY A 71 -5.27 -6.92 -7.18
C GLY A 71 -4.15 -7.33 -8.15
N PRO A 72 -3.49 -6.37 -8.81
CA PRO A 72 -2.57 -6.68 -9.91
C PRO A 72 -1.37 -7.56 -9.54
N ILE A 73 -0.87 -7.52 -8.30
CA ILE A 73 0.29 -8.33 -7.88
C ILE A 73 -0.19 -9.68 -7.33
N GLY A 74 -1.01 -9.68 -6.29
CA GLY A 74 -1.44 -10.87 -5.56
C GLY A 74 -2.36 -11.80 -6.35
N SER A 75 -3.10 -11.30 -7.36
CA SER A 75 -4.03 -12.14 -8.13
C SER A 75 -3.36 -13.28 -8.89
N TRP A 76 -2.06 -13.17 -9.18
CA TRP A 76 -1.29 -14.20 -9.88
C TRP A 76 -1.09 -15.49 -9.07
N SER A 77 -1.26 -15.44 -7.75
CA SER A 77 -1.31 -16.65 -6.89
C SER A 77 -2.68 -17.32 -6.87
N GLY A 78 -3.68 -16.74 -7.55
CA GLY A 78 -5.02 -17.30 -7.62
C GLY A 78 -5.07 -18.59 -8.43
N PRO A 79 -6.03 -19.49 -8.13
CA PRO A 79 -6.33 -20.59 -9.03
C PRO A 79 -6.69 -20.02 -10.40
N ASP A 80 -6.29 -20.72 -11.46
CA ASP A 80 -6.62 -20.40 -12.85
C ASP A 80 -5.95 -19.13 -13.40
N ALA A 81 -4.96 -18.53 -12.71
CA ALA A 81 -4.25 -17.33 -13.15
C ALA A 81 -3.64 -17.46 -14.57
N PHE A 82 -3.32 -18.69 -14.98
CA PHE A 82 -2.73 -19.01 -16.28
C PHE A 82 -3.71 -19.64 -17.28
N ASP A 83 -4.95 -19.95 -16.88
CA ASP A 83 -5.89 -20.71 -17.69
C ASP A 83 -6.31 -20.00 -18.97
N GLN A 84 -6.35 -18.68 -18.93
CA GLN A 84 -6.73 -17.84 -20.08
C GLN A 84 -5.51 -17.33 -20.86
N LEU A 85 -4.30 -17.81 -20.55
CA LEU A 85 -3.05 -17.35 -21.16
C LEU A 85 -2.40 -18.47 -21.98
N PRO A 86 -2.63 -18.51 -23.31
CA PRO A 86 -2.08 -19.57 -24.17
C PRO A 86 -0.56 -19.71 -24.10
N ALA A 87 0.17 -18.62 -23.84
CA ALA A 87 1.62 -18.68 -23.66
C ALA A 87 2.00 -19.42 -22.36
N ALA A 88 1.33 -19.13 -21.25
CA ALA A 88 1.55 -19.82 -19.99
C ALA A 88 1.17 -21.31 -20.09
N GLN A 89 0.05 -21.63 -20.73
CA GLN A 89 -0.34 -23.02 -21.00
C GLN A 89 0.71 -23.79 -21.80
N ARG A 90 1.34 -23.17 -22.81
CA ARG A 90 2.44 -23.80 -23.57
C ARG A 90 3.68 -24.01 -22.71
N LEU A 91 4.01 -23.08 -21.82
CA LEU A 91 5.14 -23.20 -20.90
C LEU A 91 4.92 -24.34 -19.90
N LEU A 92 3.72 -24.41 -19.30
CA LEU A 92 3.32 -25.49 -18.40
C LEU A 92 3.35 -26.85 -19.12
N ALA A 93 2.79 -26.93 -20.33
CA ALA A 93 2.83 -28.14 -21.16
C ALA A 93 4.26 -28.56 -21.56
N ALA A 94 5.20 -27.61 -21.62
CA ALA A 94 6.62 -27.87 -21.85
C ALA A 94 7.39 -28.27 -20.57
N GLY A 95 6.73 -28.34 -19.42
CA GLY A 95 7.31 -28.75 -18.15
C GLY A 95 7.87 -27.62 -17.29
N ALA A 96 7.49 -26.36 -17.55
CA ALA A 96 7.80 -25.26 -16.63
C ALA A 96 7.14 -25.50 -15.26
N ASN A 97 7.83 -25.11 -14.19
CA ASN A 97 7.25 -25.13 -12.85
C ASN A 97 6.22 -23.99 -12.71
N GLU A 98 5.03 -24.32 -12.21
CA GLU A 98 3.94 -23.36 -12.04
C GLU A 98 4.26 -22.28 -10.98
N GLU A 99 4.89 -22.64 -9.87
CA GLU A 99 5.30 -21.71 -8.82
C GLU A 99 6.30 -20.67 -9.35
N ASP A 100 7.24 -21.09 -10.21
CA ASP A 100 8.19 -20.18 -10.86
C ASP A 100 7.47 -19.20 -11.81
N LEU A 101 6.42 -19.66 -12.52
CA LEU A 101 5.61 -18.79 -13.37
C LEU A 101 4.78 -17.80 -12.55
N VAL A 102 4.20 -18.23 -11.42
CA VAL A 102 3.50 -17.33 -10.47
C VAL A 102 4.47 -16.25 -10.01
N ARG A 103 5.65 -16.63 -9.52
CA ARG A 103 6.64 -15.68 -9.03
C ARG A 103 7.08 -14.70 -10.11
N LEU A 104 7.37 -15.18 -11.32
CA LEU A 104 7.72 -14.32 -12.44
C LEU A 104 6.62 -13.29 -12.74
N ALA A 105 5.36 -13.73 -12.79
CA ALA A 105 4.23 -12.85 -13.05
C ALA A 105 4.03 -11.80 -11.94
N GLN A 106 4.19 -12.20 -10.67
CA GLN A 106 4.11 -11.30 -9.53
C GLN A 106 5.20 -10.23 -9.55
N VAL A 107 6.45 -10.62 -9.86
CA VAL A 107 7.57 -9.66 -9.96
C VAL A 107 7.33 -8.67 -11.10
N ILE A 108 6.89 -9.14 -12.27
CA ILE A 108 6.58 -8.25 -13.40
C ILE A 108 5.44 -7.28 -13.03
N ALA A 109 4.39 -7.79 -12.37
CA ALA A 109 3.29 -6.96 -11.93
C ALA A 109 3.72 -5.94 -10.87
N PHE A 110 4.56 -6.35 -9.91
CA PHE A 110 5.11 -5.49 -8.88
C PHE A 110 5.93 -4.35 -9.49
N GLU A 111 6.87 -4.66 -10.38
CA GLU A 111 7.69 -3.66 -11.08
C GLU A 111 6.82 -2.68 -11.89
N ALA A 112 5.79 -3.19 -12.59
CA ALA A 112 4.87 -2.34 -13.33
C ALA A 112 4.05 -1.42 -12.42
N VAL A 113 3.63 -1.91 -11.25
CA VAL A 113 2.94 -1.09 -10.25
C VAL A 113 3.88 -0.03 -9.66
N CYS A 114 5.12 -0.38 -9.30
CA CYS A 114 6.11 0.58 -8.82
C CYS A 114 6.32 1.72 -9.82
N ALA A 115 6.61 1.37 -11.08
CA ALA A 115 6.79 2.37 -12.13
C ALA A 115 5.53 3.25 -12.31
N THR A 116 4.33 2.68 -12.17
CA THR A 116 3.09 3.46 -12.21
C THR A 116 3.01 4.43 -11.02
N LEU A 117 3.32 3.97 -9.80
CA LEU A 117 3.28 4.81 -8.60
C LEU A 117 4.30 5.97 -8.68
N ASP A 118 5.48 5.74 -9.23
CA ASP A 118 6.49 6.80 -9.46
C ASP A 118 5.95 7.91 -10.39
N GLU A 119 5.24 7.53 -11.45
CA GLU A 119 4.59 8.47 -12.36
C GLU A 119 3.42 9.20 -11.66
N LEU A 120 2.66 8.51 -10.80
CA LEU A 120 1.60 9.13 -9.98
C LEU A 120 2.14 10.14 -8.97
N ASP A 121 3.30 9.85 -8.35
CA ASP A 121 3.97 10.78 -7.43
C ASP A 121 4.54 12.00 -8.17
N SER A 122 4.98 11.83 -9.44
CA SER A 122 5.56 12.90 -10.24
C SER A 122 4.53 13.89 -10.79
N GLY A 123 3.33 13.42 -11.15
CA GLY A 123 2.19 14.26 -11.51
C GLY A 123 2.36 15.14 -12.77
N SER A 124 3.42 14.92 -13.55
CA SER A 124 3.72 15.68 -14.77
C SER A 124 4.76 14.95 -15.63
N ASP A 125 4.73 15.19 -16.94
CA ASP A 125 5.81 14.74 -17.83
C ASP A 125 6.98 15.73 -17.76
N VAL A 126 7.99 15.40 -16.95
CA VAL A 126 9.18 16.22 -16.73
C VAL A 126 10.04 16.40 -17.98
N ASN A 127 9.80 15.63 -19.06
CA ASN A 127 10.63 15.63 -20.26
C ASN A 127 10.09 16.52 -21.39
N VAL A 128 8.94 17.17 -21.21
CA VAL A 128 8.34 18.04 -22.23
C VAL A 128 8.33 19.50 -21.76
N SER A 129 9.22 20.31 -22.34
CA SER A 129 9.26 21.75 -22.04
C SER A 129 8.09 22.51 -22.69
N GLY A 130 7.56 23.50 -21.98
CA GLY A 130 6.50 24.38 -22.48
C GLY A 130 5.07 23.87 -22.30
N ILE A 131 4.87 22.76 -21.57
CA ILE A 131 3.56 22.30 -21.13
C ILE A 131 3.39 22.63 -19.64
N ASP A 132 2.39 23.44 -19.33
CA ASP A 132 2.01 23.84 -17.97
C ASP A 132 0.72 23.10 -17.55
N VAL A 133 0.80 21.76 -17.55
CA VAL A 133 -0.29 20.88 -17.14
C VAL A 133 0.28 19.82 -16.22
N GLY A 134 -0.23 19.77 -15.00
CA GLY A 134 0.08 18.75 -14.02
C GLY A 134 -1.19 18.20 -13.38
N TRP A 135 -1.06 17.11 -12.66
CA TRP A 135 -2.13 16.48 -11.90
C TRP A 135 -1.54 15.85 -10.63
N LEU A 136 -2.42 15.44 -9.73
CA LEU A 136 -2.04 14.78 -8.49
C LEU A 136 -3.11 13.74 -8.15
N VAL A 137 -2.72 12.72 -7.40
CA VAL A 137 -3.67 11.81 -6.77
C VAL A 137 -4.09 12.42 -5.43
N MET A 138 -5.39 12.42 -5.15
CA MET A 138 -5.95 13.08 -3.96
C MET A 138 -6.95 12.18 -3.24
N GLU A 139 -7.02 12.32 -1.92
CA GLU A 139 -8.11 11.76 -1.14
C GLU A 139 -9.45 12.39 -1.56
N SER A 140 -10.48 11.54 -1.62
CA SER A 140 -11.85 11.97 -1.85
C SER A 140 -12.66 11.90 -0.55
N ALA A 141 -13.57 12.85 -0.35
CA ALA A 141 -14.63 12.73 0.61
C ALA A 141 -15.64 11.64 0.20
N GLU A 142 -16.60 11.35 1.07
CA GLU A 142 -17.63 10.31 0.84
C GLU A 142 -18.47 10.59 -0.42
N ASP A 143 -18.67 11.86 -0.77
CA ASP A 143 -19.40 12.29 -1.97
C ASP A 143 -18.55 12.28 -3.26
N GLY A 144 -17.29 11.85 -3.16
CA GLY A 144 -16.33 11.82 -4.26
C GLY A 144 -15.65 13.15 -4.56
N SER A 145 -15.93 14.22 -3.80
CA SER A 145 -15.22 15.49 -3.97
C SER A 145 -13.78 15.41 -3.45
N PRO A 146 -12.82 16.12 -4.08
CA PRO A 146 -11.43 16.15 -3.61
C PRO A 146 -11.31 16.88 -2.27
N THR A 147 -10.60 16.29 -1.30
CA THR A 147 -10.43 16.89 0.04
C THR A 147 -9.37 17.97 0.10
N GLY A 148 -8.51 18.09 -0.92
CA GLY A 148 -7.31 18.92 -0.90
C GLY A 148 -6.06 18.17 -0.44
N ARG A 149 -6.20 16.98 0.15
CA ARG A 149 -5.10 16.19 0.73
C ARG A 149 -4.52 15.26 -0.33
N ALA A 150 -3.37 15.65 -0.89
CA ALA A 150 -2.66 14.86 -1.90
C ALA A 150 -2.09 13.57 -1.31
N LEU A 151 -2.12 12.49 -2.10
CA LEU A 151 -1.36 11.28 -1.82
C LEU A 151 0.03 11.46 -2.40
N SER A 152 1.06 11.24 -1.59
CA SER A 152 2.47 11.36 -1.99
C SER A 152 3.29 10.22 -1.39
N GLY A 153 4.45 9.94 -1.99
CA GLY A 153 5.34 8.87 -1.54
C GLY A 153 4.64 7.53 -1.63
N LEU A 154 3.92 7.29 -2.73
CA LEU A 154 3.16 6.07 -2.96
C LEU A 154 4.09 4.87 -3.17
N HIS A 155 5.18 5.08 -3.91
CA HIS A 155 6.15 4.01 -4.20
C HIS A 155 6.88 3.51 -2.94
N GLU A 156 7.10 4.38 -1.96
CA GLU A 156 7.91 4.08 -0.75
C GLU A 156 7.31 2.97 0.12
N ASP A 157 5.98 2.88 0.17
CA ASP A 157 5.28 2.01 1.10
C ASP A 157 4.69 0.76 0.47
N LEU A 158 4.80 0.56 -0.85
CA LEU A 158 4.17 -0.56 -1.53
C LEU A 158 4.61 -1.92 -0.96
N LEU A 159 5.91 -2.09 -0.67
CA LEU A 159 6.45 -3.33 -0.11
C LEU A 159 5.87 -3.67 1.27
N SER A 160 5.53 -2.67 2.07
CA SER A 160 4.91 -2.88 3.39
C SER A 160 3.50 -3.48 3.30
N MET A 161 2.90 -3.52 2.11
CA MET A 161 1.60 -4.15 1.86
C MET A 161 1.71 -5.66 1.62
N ASP A 162 2.93 -6.21 1.58
CA ASP A 162 3.17 -7.65 1.44
C ASP A 162 2.49 -8.43 2.59
N PRO A 163 1.48 -9.25 2.30
CA PRO A 163 0.77 -10.03 3.32
C PRO A 163 1.67 -11.10 3.96
N SER A 164 2.81 -11.44 3.35
CA SER A 164 3.79 -12.36 3.93
C SER A 164 4.60 -11.72 5.07
N GLY A 165 4.60 -10.38 5.15
CA GLY A 165 5.40 -9.61 6.11
C GLY A 165 6.90 -9.70 5.85
N ARG A 166 7.31 -10.00 4.60
CA ARG A 166 8.72 -10.12 4.20
C ARG A 166 9.17 -8.99 3.28
N ASP A 167 8.34 -7.98 3.11
CA ASP A 167 8.60 -6.82 2.26
C ASP A 167 9.07 -7.25 0.86
N GLY A 168 8.40 -8.25 0.26
CA GLY A 168 8.70 -8.77 -1.07
C GLY A 168 10.04 -9.51 -1.20
N ALA A 169 10.70 -9.90 -0.11
CA ALA A 169 11.97 -10.63 -0.18
C ALA A 169 11.87 -11.97 -0.91
N ASP A 170 10.69 -12.57 -0.97
CA ASP A 170 10.38 -13.81 -1.69
C ASP A 170 10.36 -13.65 -3.22
N PHE A 171 10.33 -12.42 -3.74
CA PHE A 171 10.48 -12.15 -5.17
C PHE A 171 11.89 -12.41 -5.69
N TRP A 172 12.88 -12.42 -4.79
CA TRP A 172 14.30 -12.42 -5.15
C TRP A 172 15.05 -13.69 -4.73
N HIS A 173 14.32 -14.69 -4.21
CA HIS A 173 14.86 -15.94 -3.64
C HIS A 173 14.04 -17.17 -4.04
#